data_AF-A0A3D1PA36-F1
#
_entry.id   AF-A0A3D1PA36-F1
#
_cell.length_a   1.000
_cell.length_b   1.000
_cell.length_c   1.000
_cell.angle_alpha   90.00
_cell.angle_beta   90.00
_cell.angle_gamma   90.00
#
_symmetry.space_group_name_H-M   'P 1'
#
loop_
_entity.id
_entity.type
_entity.pdbx_description
1 polymer ?
#
loop_
_entity_poly.entity_id
_entity_poly.type
_entity_poly.pdbx_seq_one_letter_code
_entity_poly.pdbx_strand_id
1 'polypeptide(L)'
;MDDLSAPVPDSDHYLGKAMVNYLTIDKKNAYFDFMIQLQPGDDPKLVEDPTIPWDETVSPYIKVATIEIPTQEFDTPERKQFDQSLSFTPWHTLPEHEPLGSVNEARLKFRPLQKTAASTTIWQLQNLNPISLVRKFSLALLF
;
A
#
# COMPACT_ATOMS: atom_id res chain seq x y z
N MET A 1 -7.04 -16.54 28.34
CA MET A 1 -7.81 -16.60 27.08
C MET A 1 -8.52 -15.28 27.00
N ASP A 2 -7.89 -14.30 26.36
CA ASP A 2 -8.51 -12.99 26.17
C ASP A 2 -9.75 -13.15 25.29
N ASP A 3 -10.81 -12.48 25.69
CA ASP A 3 -12.10 -12.42 25.01
C ASP A 3 -11.89 -11.81 23.60
N LEU A 4 -11.80 -12.68 22.59
CA LEU A 4 -11.72 -12.31 21.18
C LEU A 4 -13.12 -12.01 20.58
N SER A 5 -14.14 -11.71 21.39
CA SER A 5 -15.41 -11.21 20.84
C SER A 5 -15.26 -9.75 20.43
N ALA A 6 -14.72 -9.53 19.24
CA ALA A 6 -14.86 -8.23 18.58
C ALA A 6 -16.37 -7.89 18.55
N PRO A 7 -16.76 -6.67 18.94
CA PRO A 7 -18.17 -6.29 18.95
C PRO A 7 -18.75 -6.48 17.55
N VAL A 8 -19.94 -7.11 17.50
CA VAL A 8 -20.63 -7.34 16.23
C VAL A 8 -20.86 -5.98 15.56
N PRO A 9 -20.44 -5.80 14.29
CA PRO A 9 -20.64 -4.54 13.58
C PRO A 9 -22.10 -4.11 13.60
N ASP A 10 -22.37 -2.92 14.13
CA ASP A 10 -23.72 -2.33 14.21
C ASP A 10 -24.17 -1.66 12.91
N SER A 11 -23.30 -1.61 11.90
CA SER A 11 -23.53 -0.91 10.64
C SER A 11 -22.63 -1.38 9.49
N ASP A 12 -23.13 -1.23 8.26
CA ASP A 12 -22.42 -1.56 7.01
C ASP A 12 -21.10 -0.79 6.81
N HIS A 13 -20.89 0.28 7.59
CA HIS A 13 -19.70 1.14 7.55
C HIS A 13 -18.91 1.13 8.86
N TYR A 14 -19.08 0.10 9.68
CA TYR A 14 -18.47 -0.01 11.01
C TYR A 14 -16.96 0.31 11.02
N LEU A 15 -16.17 -0.33 10.14
CA LEU A 15 -14.71 -0.11 10.09
C LEU A 15 -14.34 1.33 9.71
N GLY A 16 -15.07 1.92 8.75
CA GLY A 16 -14.87 3.31 8.35
C GLY A 16 -15.17 4.28 9.50
N LYS A 17 -16.29 4.07 10.21
CA LYS A 17 -16.64 4.85 11.41
C LYS A 17 -15.60 4.69 12.53
N ALA A 18 -15.11 3.47 12.75
CA ALA A 18 -14.07 3.21 13.73
C ALA A 18 -12.78 3.99 13.43
N MET A 19 -12.37 4.04 12.14
CA MET A 19 -11.23 4.85 11.72
C MET A 19 -11.45 6.35 11.91
N VAL A 20 -12.65 6.87 11.60
CA VAL A 20 -12.99 8.28 11.84
C VAL A 20 -12.94 8.60 13.33
N ASN A 21 -13.54 7.76 14.17
CA ASN A 21 -13.50 7.94 15.62
C ASN A 21 -12.05 7.98 16.12
N TYR A 22 -11.20 7.06 15.67
CA TYR A 22 -9.82 6.96 16.12
C TYR A 22 -8.92 8.12 15.63
N LEU A 23 -8.89 8.37 14.32
CA LEU A 23 -7.95 9.32 13.71
C LEU A 23 -8.44 10.77 13.75
N THR A 24 -9.76 10.97 13.68
CA THR A 24 -10.37 12.31 13.56
C THR A 24 -10.95 12.81 14.88
N ILE A 25 -11.75 12.00 15.58
CA ILE A 25 -12.46 12.45 16.80
C ILE A 25 -11.56 12.37 18.02
N ASP A 26 -10.98 11.20 18.28
CA ASP A 26 -10.07 10.95 19.39
C ASP A 26 -8.69 11.57 19.18
N LYS A 27 -8.38 12.02 17.94
CA LYS A 27 -7.09 12.57 17.53
C LYS A 27 -5.92 11.68 17.99
N LYS A 28 -5.98 10.39 17.66
CA LYS A 28 -4.90 9.42 17.90
C LYS A 28 -4.11 9.11 16.63
N ASN A 29 -2.79 9.00 16.74
CA ASN A 29 -1.95 8.44 15.69
C ASN A 29 -2.03 6.91 15.73
N ALA A 30 -2.05 6.27 14.56
CA ALA A 30 -1.93 4.82 14.45
C ALA A 30 -0.49 4.45 14.10
N TYR A 31 -0.01 3.35 14.69
CA TYR A 31 1.35 2.86 14.48
C TYR A 31 1.32 1.40 14.07
N PHE A 32 2.13 1.04 13.08
CA PHE A 32 2.33 -0.33 12.62
C PHE A 32 3.81 -0.67 12.60
N ASP A 33 4.16 -1.82 13.15
CA ASP A 33 5.50 -2.35 13.00
C ASP A 33 5.65 -2.98 11.61
N PHE A 34 6.57 -2.44 10.83
CA PHE A 34 6.89 -2.99 9.51
C PHE A 34 8.01 -4.00 9.67
N MET A 35 7.68 -5.27 9.44
CA MET A 35 8.53 -6.42 9.72
C MET A 35 8.72 -7.27 8.47
N ILE A 36 9.87 -7.94 8.39
CA ILE A 36 10.20 -8.88 7.33
C ILE A 36 10.58 -10.23 7.92
N GLN A 37 10.48 -11.28 7.10
CA GLN A 37 11.05 -12.59 7.37
C GLN A 37 12.08 -12.89 6.28
N LEU A 38 13.26 -13.39 6.67
CA LEU A 38 14.28 -13.81 5.72
C LEU A 38 14.00 -15.25 5.29
N GLN A 39 14.05 -15.53 4.00
CA GLN A 39 13.80 -16.88 3.49
C GLN A 39 14.75 -17.87 4.18
N PRO A 40 14.23 -18.91 4.85
CA PRO A 40 15.07 -19.89 5.52
C PRO A 40 15.71 -20.80 4.48
N GLY A 41 17.02 -20.61 4.27
CA GLY A 41 17.76 -21.30 3.20
C GLY A 41 17.33 -20.84 1.80
N ASP A 42 17.77 -21.58 0.78
CA ASP A 42 17.56 -21.20 -0.63
C ASP A 42 16.54 -22.10 -1.34
N ASP A 43 15.49 -22.59 -0.66
CA ASP A 43 14.43 -23.41 -1.29
C ASP A 43 13.40 -22.54 -2.01
N PRO A 44 13.36 -22.53 -3.37
CA PRO A 44 12.44 -21.69 -4.13
C PRO A 44 10.96 -22.00 -3.86
N LYS A 45 10.63 -23.21 -3.38
CA LYS A 45 9.25 -23.62 -3.09
C LYS A 45 8.61 -22.76 -2.01
N LEU A 46 9.40 -22.20 -1.10
CA LEU A 46 8.91 -21.36 0.00
C LEU A 46 8.27 -20.05 -0.48
N VAL A 47 8.64 -19.59 -1.68
CA VAL A 47 8.11 -18.35 -2.28
C VAL A 47 6.95 -18.64 -3.24
N GLU A 48 6.85 -19.86 -3.76
CA GLU A 48 5.83 -20.23 -4.76
C GLU A 48 4.45 -20.53 -4.16
N ASP A 49 4.37 -20.97 -2.90
CA ASP A 49 3.10 -21.28 -2.23
C ASP A 49 2.75 -20.25 -1.13
N PRO A 50 1.92 -19.25 -1.42
CA PRO A 50 1.54 -18.22 -0.45
C PRO A 50 0.53 -18.72 0.61
N THR A 51 0.09 -19.98 0.54
CA THR A 51 -0.85 -20.56 1.52
C THR A 51 -0.17 -21.14 2.75
N ILE A 52 1.16 -21.29 2.69
CA ILE A 52 1.96 -21.90 3.75
C ILE A 52 2.68 -20.79 4.53
N PRO A 53 2.37 -20.59 5.82
CA PRO A 53 3.11 -19.65 6.65
C PRO A 53 4.54 -20.17 6.91
N TRP A 54 5.51 -19.26 6.97
CA TRP A 54 6.89 -19.61 7.35
C TRP A 54 7.00 -19.75 8.86
N ASP A 55 7.68 -20.80 9.31
CA ASP A 55 7.89 -21.07 10.73
C ASP A 55 8.79 -19.99 11.37
N GLU A 56 8.25 -19.29 12.37
CA GLU A 56 8.92 -18.20 13.07
C GLU A 56 10.17 -18.63 13.84
N THR A 57 10.31 -19.92 14.17
CA THR A 57 11.50 -20.45 14.84
C THR A 57 12.72 -20.50 13.93
N VAL A 58 12.50 -20.67 12.61
CA VAL A 58 13.57 -20.71 11.60
C VAL A 58 13.68 -19.41 10.81
N SER A 59 12.59 -18.65 10.71
CA SER A 59 12.54 -17.33 10.08
C SER A 59 11.80 -16.35 10.98
N PRO A 60 12.46 -15.78 12.01
CA PRO A 60 11.82 -14.86 12.93
C PRO A 60 11.48 -13.53 12.24
N TYR A 61 10.44 -12.85 12.73
CA TYR A 61 10.13 -11.49 12.29
C TYR A 61 11.22 -10.50 12.71
N ILE A 62 11.73 -9.75 11.73
CA ILE A 62 12.71 -8.69 11.93
C ILE A 62 12.01 -7.36 11.67
N LYS A 63 11.88 -6.53 12.71
CA LYS A 63 11.37 -5.16 12.57
C LYS A 63 12.38 -4.30 11.84
N VAL A 64 11.96 -3.66 10.75
CA VAL A 64 12.81 -2.78 9.94
C VAL A 64 12.35 -1.33 9.97
N ALA A 65 11.08 -1.07 10.28
CA ALA A 65 10.55 0.28 10.44
C ALA A 65 9.28 0.33 11.32
N THR A 66 8.85 1.54 11.64
CA THR A 66 7.51 1.82 12.18
C THR A 66 6.80 2.73 11.19
N ILE A 67 5.60 2.35 10.75
CA ILE A 67 4.74 3.20 9.93
C ILE A 67 3.83 3.97 10.88
N GLU A 68 3.91 5.30 10.83
CA GLU A 68 3.02 6.19 11.56
C GLU A 68 1.97 6.76 10.61
N ILE A 69 0.69 6.59 10.97
CA ILE A 69 -0.43 7.27 10.34
C ILE A 69 -0.88 8.37 11.31
N PRO A 70 -0.62 9.64 11.01
CA PRO A 70 -0.97 10.73 11.91
C PRO A 70 -2.48 10.95 11.96
N THR A 71 -2.93 11.63 13.03
CA THR A 71 -4.30 12.15 13.13
C THR A 71 -4.65 12.92 11.87
N GLN A 72 -5.82 12.66 11.30
CA GLN A 72 -6.27 13.35 10.10
C GLN A 72 -7.79 13.31 9.99
N GLU A 73 -8.33 14.31 9.30
CA GLU A 73 -9.73 14.32 8.85
C GLU A 73 -9.72 13.85 7.39
N PHE A 74 -10.35 12.71 7.13
CA PHE A 74 -10.28 12.08 5.79
C PHE A 74 -11.65 11.69 5.23
N ASP A 75 -12.72 11.72 6.04
CA ASP A 75 -14.06 11.32 5.62
C ASP A 75 -14.79 12.45 4.86
N THR A 76 -14.19 12.92 3.77
CA THR A 76 -14.78 13.95 2.90
C THR A 76 -15.15 13.37 1.53
N PRO A 77 -16.15 13.94 0.83
CA PRO A 77 -16.51 13.50 -0.53
C PRO A 77 -15.32 13.56 -1.50
N GLU A 78 -14.50 14.61 -1.42
CA GLU A 78 -13.35 14.82 -2.29
C GLU A 78 -12.28 13.74 -2.06
N ARG A 79 -12.03 13.39 -0.79
CA ARG A 79 -11.06 12.34 -0.45
C ARG A 79 -11.55 10.97 -0.90
N LYS A 80 -12.83 10.66 -0.73
CA LYS A 80 -13.43 9.41 -1.23
C LYS A 80 -13.29 9.28 -2.75
N GLN A 81 -13.52 10.36 -3.49
CA GLN A 81 -13.34 10.38 -4.94
C GLN A 81 -11.87 10.16 -5.32
N PHE A 82 -10.94 10.80 -4.61
CA PHE A 82 -9.51 10.57 -4.81
C PHE A 82 -9.12 9.11 -4.52
N ASP A 83 -9.57 8.54 -3.39
CA ASP A 83 -9.25 7.17 -3.00
C ASP A 83 -9.75 6.16 -4.05
N GLN A 84 -10.91 6.40 -4.68
CA GLN A 84 -11.43 5.57 -5.78
C GLN A 84 -10.58 5.63 -7.05
N SER A 85 -9.76 6.69 -7.21
CA SER A 85 -8.85 6.85 -8.35
C SER A 85 -7.46 6.26 -8.10
N LEU A 86 -7.15 5.84 -6.86
CA LEU A 86 -5.87 5.22 -6.53
C LEU A 86 -5.79 3.81 -7.11
N SER A 87 -4.60 3.47 -7.60
CA SER A 87 -4.29 2.13 -8.10
C SER A 87 -2.96 1.66 -7.52
N PHE A 88 -2.93 0.44 -7.01
CA PHE A 88 -1.76 -0.18 -6.41
C PHE A 88 -1.32 -1.39 -7.22
N THR A 89 -0.01 -1.59 -7.34
CA THR A 89 0.57 -2.74 -8.03
C THR A 89 1.85 -3.18 -7.31
N PRO A 90 2.07 -4.47 -7.05
CA PRO A 90 3.32 -4.97 -6.46
C PRO A 90 4.55 -4.64 -7.29
N TRP A 91 4.37 -4.48 -8.61
CA TRP A 91 5.44 -4.16 -9.56
C TRP A 91 5.81 -2.67 -9.64
N HIS A 92 5.20 -1.81 -8.82
CA HIS A 92 5.69 -0.44 -8.63
C HIS A 92 6.71 -0.47 -7.49
N THR A 93 7.89 -1.00 -7.81
CA THR A 93 8.95 -1.31 -6.85
C THR A 93 10.32 -1.04 -7.45
N LEU A 94 11.34 -1.02 -6.59
CA LEU A 94 12.74 -0.94 -7.00
C LEU A 94 13.21 -2.29 -7.57
N PRO A 95 14.20 -2.33 -8.47
CA PRO A 95 14.75 -3.59 -8.99
C PRO A 95 15.20 -4.56 -7.89
N GLU A 96 15.75 -4.06 -6.79
CA GLU A 96 16.22 -4.86 -5.65
C GLU A 96 15.07 -5.53 -4.88
N HIS A 97 13.84 -5.04 -5.05
CA HIS A 97 12.62 -5.53 -4.40
C HIS A 97 11.66 -6.13 -5.43
N GLU A 98 12.19 -6.74 -6.49
CA GLU A 98 11.39 -7.39 -7.53
C GLU A 98 10.44 -8.43 -6.91
N PRO A 99 9.13 -8.42 -7.23
CA PRO A 99 8.19 -9.37 -6.67
C PRO A 99 8.46 -10.78 -7.20
N LEU A 100 8.79 -11.71 -6.30
CA LEU A 100 9.09 -13.10 -6.64
C LEU A 100 7.83 -13.99 -6.63
N GLY A 101 7.93 -15.13 -7.31
CA GLY A 101 6.90 -16.17 -7.34
C GLY A 101 5.88 -16.04 -8.47
N SER A 102 5.36 -17.19 -8.92
CA SER A 102 4.42 -17.29 -10.05
C SER A 102 3.17 -16.42 -9.92
N VAL A 103 2.62 -16.25 -8.71
CA VAL A 103 1.45 -15.39 -8.46
C VAL A 103 1.77 -13.92 -8.73
N ASN A 104 2.94 -13.44 -8.29
CA ASN A 104 3.34 -12.07 -8.53
C ASN A 104 3.66 -11.84 -10.01
N GLU A 105 4.33 -12.78 -10.68
CA GLU A 105 4.54 -12.72 -12.13
C GLU A 105 3.22 -12.63 -12.91
N ALA A 106 2.21 -13.41 -12.52
CA ALA A 106 0.90 -13.34 -13.14
C ALA A 106 0.27 -11.94 -12.97
N ARG A 107 0.42 -11.29 -11.81
CA ARG A 107 -0.07 -9.92 -11.57
C ARG A 107 0.58 -8.89 -12.51
N LEU A 108 1.81 -9.10 -12.98
CA LEU A 108 2.41 -8.26 -14.02
C LEU A 108 1.76 -8.51 -15.38
N LYS A 109 1.67 -9.78 -15.78
CA LYS A 109 1.17 -10.21 -17.09
C LYS A 109 -0.30 -9.83 -17.34
N PHE A 110 -1.13 -9.84 -16.29
CA PHE A 110 -2.56 -9.49 -16.38
C PHE A 110 -2.89 -8.00 -16.15
N ARG A 111 -1.93 -7.18 -15.72
CA ARG A 111 -2.12 -5.74 -15.53
C ARG A 111 -2.60 -4.95 -16.76
N PRO A 112 -2.29 -5.28 -18.04
CA PRO A 112 -2.74 -4.46 -19.16
C PRO A 112 -4.27 -4.46 -19.39
N LEU A 113 -5.04 -5.33 -18.74
CA LEU A 113 -6.49 -5.43 -18.95
C LEU A 113 -7.34 -4.44 -18.12
N GLN A 114 -6.77 -3.77 -17.11
CA GLN A 114 -7.51 -2.77 -16.30
C GLN A 114 -7.38 -1.33 -16.82
N LYS A 115 -6.59 -1.11 -17.88
CA LYS A 115 -6.50 0.21 -18.52
C LYS A 115 -7.71 0.46 -19.42
N THR A 116 -8.84 0.84 -18.84
CA THR A 116 -9.97 1.39 -19.62
C THR A 116 -10.25 2.84 -19.20
N ALA A 117 -10.31 3.71 -20.23
CA ALA A 117 -10.74 5.11 -20.32
C ALA A 117 -10.02 6.24 -19.52
N ALA A 118 -9.41 6.02 -18.35
CA ALA A 118 -8.90 7.15 -17.53
C ALA A 118 -7.37 7.25 -17.36
N SER A 119 -6.57 6.39 -18.03
CA SER A 119 -5.21 6.05 -17.56
C SER A 119 -4.03 6.52 -18.45
N THR A 120 -4.23 7.29 -19.52
CA THR A 120 -3.11 7.72 -20.37
C THR A 120 -2.22 8.77 -19.69
N THR A 121 -2.78 9.63 -18.83
CA THR A 121 -2.06 10.77 -18.23
C THR A 121 -1.12 10.36 -17.06
N ILE A 122 -1.43 9.30 -16.30
CA ILE A 122 -0.68 8.96 -15.07
C ILE A 122 0.65 8.23 -15.35
N TRP A 123 0.74 7.44 -16.43
CA TRP A 123 1.99 6.78 -16.81
C TRP A 123 3.09 7.75 -17.23
N GLN A 124 2.74 8.89 -17.85
CA GLN A 124 3.71 9.91 -18.22
C GLN A 124 4.30 10.65 -17.01
N LEU A 125 3.60 10.70 -15.87
CA LEU A 125 4.06 11.41 -14.68
C LEU A 125 4.95 10.54 -13.77
N GLN A 126 4.71 9.23 -13.73
CA GLN A 126 5.47 8.31 -12.87
C GLN A 126 6.88 7.98 -13.40
N ASN A 127 7.14 8.23 -14.70
CA ASN A 127 8.47 8.10 -15.30
C ASN A 127 9.30 9.42 -15.29
N LEU A 128 8.83 10.47 -14.61
CA LEU A 128 9.60 11.70 -14.47
C LEU A 128 10.59 11.59 -13.31
N ASN A 129 11.87 11.66 -13.67
CA ASN A 129 13.01 11.71 -12.77
C ASN A 129 12.91 12.97 -11.87
N PRO A 130 13.05 12.90 -10.52
CA PRO A 130 12.81 14.02 -9.61
C PRO A 130 13.72 15.25 -9.82
N ILE A 131 14.82 15.12 -10.55
CA ILE A 131 15.75 16.22 -10.86
C ILE A 131 15.22 17.13 -12.01
N SER A 132 14.25 16.68 -12.80
CA SER A 132 13.78 17.42 -13.98
C SER A 132 12.71 18.49 -13.70
N LEU A 133 12.15 18.55 -12.49
CA LEU A 133 11.00 19.41 -12.17
C LEU A 133 11.38 20.83 -11.73
N VAL A 134 12.65 21.12 -11.47
CA VAL A 134 13.11 22.47 -11.06
C VAL A 134 13.33 23.41 -12.27
N ARG A 135 13.23 22.92 -13.51
CA ARG A 135 13.54 23.72 -14.72
C ARG A 135 12.37 24.06 -15.65
N LYS A 136 11.12 23.75 -15.28
CA LYS A 136 9.94 24.01 -16.14
C LYS A 136 8.85 24.91 -15.56
N PHE A 137 9.10 25.61 -14.45
CA PHE A 137 8.23 26.70 -13.95
C PHE A 137 8.92 28.06 -13.98
N SER A 138 9.49 28.42 -15.14
CA SER A 138 9.89 29.80 -15.42
C SER A 138 9.69 30.11 -16.90
N LEU A 139 8.43 30.37 -17.27
CA LEU A 139 8.01 31.34 -18.30
C LEU A 139 6.47 31.27 -18.46
N ALA A 140 5.75 32.06 -17.68
CA ALA A 140 4.39 32.52 -17.98
C ALA A 140 4.02 33.63 -16.98
N LEU A 141 4.81 34.70 -16.98
CA LEU A 141 4.36 36.01 -16.51
C LEU A 141 5.19 37.05 -17.26
N LEU A 142 4.68 37.49 -18.41
CA LEU A 142 4.87 38.81 -19.02
C LEU A 142 4.17 38.79 -20.39
N PHE A 143 3.13 39.64 -20.47
CA PHE A 143 2.13 39.88 -21.54
C PHE A 143 0.96 38.90 -21.60
#